data_AF-A0A0X3NTA4-F1
#
_entry.id   AF-A0A0X3NTA4-F1
#
_cell.length_a   1.000
_cell.length_b   1.000
_cell.length_c   1.000
_cell.angle_alpha   90.00
_cell.angle_beta   90.00
_cell.angle_gamma   90.00
#
_symmetry.space_group_name_H-M   'P 1'
#
loop_
_entity.id
_entity.type
_entity.pdbx_description
1 polymer ?
#
loop_
_entity_poly.entity_id
_entity_poly.type
_entity_poly.pdbx_seq_one_letter_code
_entity_poly.pdbx_strand_id
1 'polypeptide(L)'
;MSALTTFDSDSDILPCLFNIVWGCAQQEHLATCSISLTGLWEDLSVMFGDLMRRVQDLLQEKMPTDSAGGGGTASTPPASVSRTLRWLYCLEKSTSPGLREAFVRCCLSRRGEVRGYLVYACHQLHLENLLELVTDEN
;
A
#
# COMPACT_ATOMS: atom_id res chain seq x y z
N MET A 1 6.50 -19.43 3.20
CA MET A 1 6.26 -18.23 4.04
C MET A 1 5.95 -17.08 3.11
N SER A 2 4.84 -16.39 3.30
CA SER A 2 4.49 -15.22 2.45
C SER A 2 5.42 -14.06 2.82
N ALA A 3 5.87 -13.25 1.85
CA ALA A 3 6.69 -12.06 2.13
C ALA A 3 6.00 -11.11 3.13
N LEU A 4 4.67 -11.14 3.22
CA LEU A 4 3.90 -10.40 4.22
C LEU A 4 4.25 -10.79 5.66
N THR A 5 4.49 -12.08 5.92
CA THR A 5 4.87 -12.55 7.27
C THR A 5 6.31 -12.17 7.63
N THR A 6 7.14 -11.78 6.66
CA THR A 6 8.49 -11.27 6.94
C THR A 6 8.43 -9.89 7.57
N PHE A 7 7.48 -9.04 7.16
CA PHE A 7 7.25 -7.73 7.77
C PHE A 7 6.55 -7.80 9.14
N ASP A 8 5.92 -8.94 9.46
CA ASP A 8 5.46 -9.20 10.83
C ASP A 8 6.63 -9.44 11.79
N SER A 9 7.75 -9.98 11.30
CA SER A 9 8.93 -10.29 12.12
C SER A 9 9.84 -9.09 12.35
N ASP A 10 9.84 -8.11 11.44
CA ASP A 10 10.62 -6.88 11.55
C ASP A 10 9.72 -5.68 11.24
N SER A 11 9.27 -5.02 12.31
CA SER A 11 8.32 -3.91 12.25
C SER A 11 8.91 -2.63 11.66
N ASP A 12 10.23 -2.54 11.52
CA ASP A 12 10.91 -1.30 11.16
C ASP A 12 11.22 -1.21 9.66
N ILE A 13 11.26 -2.35 8.96
CA ILE A 13 11.56 -2.39 7.51
C ILE A 13 10.56 -1.56 6.70
N LEU A 14 9.25 -1.78 6.88
CA LEU A 14 8.23 -1.05 6.10
C LEU A 14 8.22 0.45 6.38
N PRO A 15 8.22 0.92 7.66
CA PRO A 15 8.40 2.33 7.96
C PRO A 15 9.65 2.94 7.32
N CYS A 16 10.78 2.24 7.33
CA CYS A 16 12.00 2.70 6.66
C CYS A 16 11.78 2.85 5.16
N LEU A 17 11.19 1.84 4.51
CA LEU A 17 10.90 1.86 3.07
C LEU A 17 9.93 3.00 2.69
N PHE A 18 8.91 3.28 3.52
CA PHE A 18 8.02 4.43 3.29
C PHE A 18 8.76 5.76 3.37
N ASN A 19 9.66 5.93 4.34
CA ASN A 19 10.46 7.14 4.44
C ASN A 19 11.44 7.30 3.27
N ILE A 20 11.99 6.20 2.76
CA ILE A 20 12.83 6.21 1.54
C ILE A 20 12.00 6.65 0.34
N VAL A 21 10.82 6.06 0.12
CA VAL A 21 9.89 6.45 -0.96
C VAL A 21 9.50 7.93 -0.85
N TRP A 22 9.17 8.38 0.36
CA TRP A 22 8.84 9.78 0.63
C TRP A 22 10.00 10.71 0.28
N GLY A 23 11.23 10.37 0.69
CA GLY A 23 12.42 11.12 0.31
C GLY A 23 12.66 11.15 -1.21
N CYS A 24 12.46 10.03 -1.90
CA CYS A 24 12.56 9.98 -3.36
C CYS A 24 11.54 10.91 -4.05
N ALA A 25 10.28 10.90 -3.59
CA ALA A 25 9.23 11.76 -4.14
C ALA A 25 9.47 13.26 -3.88
N GLN A 26 10.09 13.61 -2.75
CA GLN A 26 10.47 14.99 -2.46
C GLN A 26 11.67 15.46 -3.29
N GLN A 27 12.59 14.56 -3.63
CA GLN A 27 13.77 14.94 -4.42
C GLN A 27 13.39 15.40 -5.84
N GLU A 28 12.31 14.87 -6.43
CA GLU A 28 11.81 15.34 -7.72
C GLU A 28 11.48 16.85 -7.71
N HIS A 29 11.10 17.40 -6.56
CA HIS A 29 10.82 18.83 -6.37
C HIS A 29 12.07 19.65 -6.02
N LEU A 30 13.13 19.01 -5.52
CA LEU A 30 14.37 19.65 -5.12
C LEU A 30 15.41 19.48 -6.23
N ALA A 31 15.35 20.39 -7.21
CA ALA A 31 16.18 20.44 -8.43
C ALA A 31 17.72 20.56 -8.20
N THR A 32 18.22 20.28 -7.00
CA THR A 32 19.60 20.52 -6.56
C THR A 32 20.39 19.26 -6.25
N CYS A 33 19.80 18.06 -6.26
CA CYS A 33 20.54 16.82 -6.04
C CYS A 33 21.06 16.21 -7.35
N SER A 34 22.39 16.04 -7.45
CA SER A 34 23.08 15.41 -8.58
C SER A 34 22.97 13.87 -8.61
N ILE A 35 22.39 13.26 -7.58
CA ILE A 35 22.21 11.81 -7.47
C ILE A 35 20.85 11.45 -8.03
N SER A 36 20.80 10.72 -9.14
CA SER A 36 19.53 10.19 -9.66
C SER A 36 19.00 9.06 -8.76
N LEU A 37 17.84 9.25 -8.16
CA LEU A 37 17.12 8.19 -7.42
C LEU A 37 16.12 7.43 -8.30
N THR A 38 16.14 7.63 -9.62
CA THR A 38 15.20 6.99 -10.55
C THR A 38 15.25 5.46 -10.47
N GLY A 39 16.46 4.87 -10.46
CA GLY A 39 16.60 3.42 -10.34
C GLY A 39 16.04 2.87 -9.02
N LEU A 40 16.32 3.55 -7.90
CA LEU A 40 15.78 3.18 -6.60
C LEU A 40 14.24 3.30 -6.57
N TRP A 41 13.69 4.37 -7.13
CA TRP A 41 12.26 4.55 -7.25
C TRP A 41 11.60 3.43 -8.06
N GLU A 42 12.23 3.02 -9.17
CA GLU A 42 11.74 1.93 -10.01
C GLU A 42 11.74 0.59 -9.27
N ASP A 43 12.82 0.27 -8.55
CA ASP A 43 12.91 -0.95 -7.74
C ASP A 43 11.86 -0.97 -6.63
N LEU A 44 11.68 0.16 -5.93
CA LEU A 44 10.65 0.31 -4.91
C LEU A 44 9.24 0.17 -5.50
N SER A 45 9.01 0.73 -6.69
CA SER A 45 7.71 0.62 -7.39
C SER A 45 7.36 -0.84 -7.70
N VAL A 46 8.35 -1.63 -8.14
CA VAL A 46 8.18 -3.06 -8.39
C VAL A 46 7.90 -3.80 -7.08
N MET A 47 8.70 -3.54 -6.04
CA MET A 47 8.55 -4.17 -4.74
C MET A 47 7.19 -3.89 -4.11
N PHE A 48 6.75 -2.63 -4.08
CA PHE A 48 5.44 -2.26 -3.52
C PHE A 48 4.28 -2.76 -4.38
N GLY A 49 4.42 -2.80 -5.70
CA GLY A 49 3.43 -3.44 -6.58
C GLY A 49 3.26 -4.93 -6.29
N ASP A 50 4.36 -5.65 -6.11
CA ASP A 50 4.33 -7.07 -5.75
C ASP A 50 3.84 -7.29 -4.30
N LEU A 51 4.13 -6.36 -3.40
CA LEU A 51 3.58 -6.37 -2.04
C LEU A 51 2.06 -6.24 -2.07
N MET A 52 1.53 -5.28 -2.82
CA MET A 52 0.08 -5.07 -2.95
C MET A 52 -0.63 -6.24 -3.61
N ARG A 53 0.00 -6.90 -4.59
CA ARG A 53 -0.53 -8.16 -5.14
C ARG A 53 -0.68 -9.22 -4.04
N ARG A 54 0.33 -9.40 -3.18
CA ARG A 54 0.24 -10.36 -2.07
C ARG A 54 -0.81 -9.96 -1.02
N VAL A 55 -1.00 -8.66 -0.79
CA VAL A 55 -2.09 -8.16 0.06
C VAL A 55 -3.44 -8.58 -0.51
N GLN A 56 -3.65 -8.42 -1.82
CA GLN A 56 -4.87 -8.88 -2.48
C GLN A 56 -5.05 -10.40 -2.32
N ASP A 57 -4.01 -11.20 -2.59
CA ASP A 57 -4.07 -12.66 -2.44
C ASP A 57 -4.49 -13.06 -1.01
N LEU A 58 -3.89 -12.42 0.01
CA LEU A 58 -4.22 -12.66 1.41
C LEU A 58 -5.67 -12.31 1.73
N LEU A 59 -6.16 -11.18 1.21
CA LEU A 59 -7.54 -10.73 1.42
C LEU A 59 -8.53 -11.65 0.71
N GLN A 60 -8.24 -12.11 -0.51
CA GLN A 60 -9.11 -13.08 -1.20
C GLN A 60 -9.14 -14.43 -0.48
N GLU A 61 -8.02 -14.89 0.06
CA GLU A 61 -7.95 -16.16 0.80
C GLU A 61 -8.68 -16.10 2.14
N LYS A 62 -8.54 -14.99 2.88
CA LYS A 62 -9.02 -14.87 4.27
C LYS A 62 -10.34 -14.14 4.42
N MET A 63 -10.74 -13.36 3.41
CA MET A 63 -11.99 -12.59 3.36
C MET A 63 -12.68 -12.84 2.02
N PRO A 64 -13.10 -14.08 1.72
CA PRO A 64 -13.89 -14.35 0.53
C PRO A 64 -15.16 -13.50 0.59
N THR A 65 -15.37 -12.69 -0.43
CA THR A 65 -16.59 -11.89 -0.56
C THR A 65 -17.69 -12.86 -0.97
N ASP A 66 -18.47 -13.35 0.00
CA ASP A 66 -19.61 -14.23 -0.27
C ASP A 66 -20.56 -13.54 -1.25
N SER A 67 -20.51 -13.99 -2.50
CA SER A 67 -21.38 -13.53 -3.56
C SER A 67 -22.74 -14.20 -3.43
N ALA A 68 -23.53 -13.84 -2.42
CA ALA A 68 -24.96 -14.17 -2.34
C ALA A 68 -25.68 -13.31 -1.29
N GLY A 69 -26.33 -12.24 -1.76
CA GLY A 69 -27.57 -11.74 -1.18
C GLY A 69 -27.52 -11.11 0.23
N GLY A 70 -27.49 -9.77 0.25
CA GLY A 70 -28.30 -8.99 1.19
C GLY A 70 -27.73 -8.76 2.59
N GLY A 71 -27.58 -7.48 2.92
CA GLY A 71 -27.55 -7.00 4.31
C GLY A 71 -26.14 -6.83 4.86
N GLY A 72 -25.75 -5.58 5.05
CA GLY A 72 -24.44 -5.22 5.54
C GLY A 72 -24.15 -5.76 6.93
N THR A 73 -23.03 -6.44 7.04
CA THR A 73 -22.17 -6.35 8.21
C THR A 73 -20.76 -6.19 7.68
N ALA A 74 -20.12 -5.06 7.99
CA ALA A 74 -18.70 -4.86 7.73
C ALA A 74 -17.95 -6.02 8.40
N SER A 75 -17.46 -6.96 7.61
CA SER A 75 -16.73 -8.12 8.10
C SER A 75 -15.39 -7.63 8.63
N THR A 76 -15.29 -7.40 9.93
CA THR A 76 -14.03 -7.02 10.57
C THR A 76 -12.96 -8.05 10.20
N PRO A 77 -11.82 -7.63 9.65
CA PRO A 77 -10.80 -8.56 9.20
C PRO A 77 -10.31 -9.45 10.34
N PRO A 78 -10.08 -10.75 10.08
CA PRO A 78 -9.54 -11.67 11.09
C PRO A 78 -8.32 -11.07 11.79
N ALA A 79 -8.15 -11.33 13.09
CA ALA A 79 -7.07 -10.73 13.88
C ALA A 79 -5.66 -10.98 13.28
N SER A 80 -5.47 -12.12 12.59
CA SER A 80 -4.25 -12.42 11.85
C SER A 80 -4.03 -11.48 10.67
N VAL A 81 -5.04 -11.26 9.83
CA VAL A 81 -5.01 -10.30 8.71
C VAL A 81 -4.79 -8.88 9.23
N SER A 82 -5.52 -8.49 10.28
CA SER A 82 -5.38 -7.18 10.90
C SER A 82 -3.98 -6.93 11.48
N ARG A 83 -3.30 -7.98 11.97
CA ARG A 83 -1.91 -7.89 12.43
C ARG A 83 -0.96 -7.72 11.24
N THR A 84 -1.05 -8.60 10.25
CA THR A 84 -0.17 -8.61 9.06
C THR A 84 -0.32 -7.34 8.22
N LEU A 85 -1.51 -6.76 8.17
CA LEU A 85 -1.80 -5.54 7.41
C LEU A 85 -1.83 -4.29 8.31
N ARG A 86 -1.34 -4.37 9.55
CA ARG A 86 -1.29 -3.22 10.48
C ARG A 86 -0.60 -2.02 9.86
N TRP A 87 0.45 -2.24 9.07
CA TRP A 87 1.18 -1.18 8.40
C TRP A 87 0.32 -0.37 7.42
N LEU A 88 -0.66 -0.98 6.73
CA LEU A 88 -1.61 -0.26 5.87
C LEU A 88 -2.51 0.65 6.71
N TYR A 89 -3.01 0.17 7.84
CA TYR A 89 -3.80 0.98 8.77
C TYR A 89 -2.98 2.13 9.39
N CYS A 90 -1.70 1.89 9.66
CA CYS A 90 -0.80 2.94 10.15
C CYS A 90 -0.54 3.99 9.07
N LEU A 91 -0.32 3.57 7.83
CA LEU A 91 -0.12 4.46 6.69
C LEU A 91 -1.37 5.30 6.42
N GLU A 92 -2.55 4.66 6.40
CA GLU A 92 -3.86 5.30 6.32
C GLU A 92 -4.03 6.41 7.37
N LYS A 93 -3.72 6.11 8.64
CA LYS A 93 -3.86 7.05 9.77
C LYS A 93 -2.68 8.01 9.95
N SER A 94 -1.67 7.94 9.09
CA SER A 94 -0.49 8.78 9.24
C SER A 94 -0.84 10.28 9.17
N THR A 95 -0.17 11.10 9.97
CA THR A 95 -0.42 12.56 9.98
C THR A 95 0.25 13.28 8.81
N SER A 96 1.12 12.58 8.06
CA SER A 96 1.85 13.12 6.92
C SER A 96 1.14 12.75 5.62
N PRO A 97 0.27 13.61 5.05
CA PRO A 97 -0.52 13.28 3.86
C PRO A 97 0.34 12.86 2.69
N GLY A 98 1.50 13.50 2.52
CA GLY A 98 2.34 13.12 1.41
C GLY A 98 3.04 11.77 1.58
N LEU A 99 3.22 11.23 2.80
CA LEU A 99 3.73 9.86 2.95
C LEU A 99 2.80 8.85 2.25
N ARG A 100 1.48 9.04 2.39
CA ARG A 100 0.46 8.29 1.65
C ARG A 100 0.56 8.54 0.15
N GLU A 101 0.66 9.81 -0.25
CA GLU A 101 0.74 10.19 -1.66
C GLU A 101 1.96 9.56 -2.35
N ALA A 102 3.14 9.62 -1.73
CA ALA A 102 4.35 9.04 -2.30
C ALA A 102 4.26 7.51 -2.37
N PHE A 103 3.65 6.85 -1.37
CA PHE A 103 3.37 5.42 -1.45
C PHE A 103 2.45 5.09 -2.64
N VAL A 104 1.34 5.81 -2.80
CA VAL A 104 0.39 5.60 -3.90
C VAL A 104 1.07 5.85 -5.24
N ARG A 105 1.77 6.98 -5.40
CA ARG A 105 2.55 7.32 -6.60
C ARG A 105 3.59 6.25 -6.93
N CYS A 106 4.30 5.73 -5.92
CA CYS A 106 5.28 4.67 -6.10
C CYS A 106 4.61 3.37 -6.59
N CYS A 107 3.50 2.96 -5.99
CA CYS A 107 2.75 1.79 -6.43
C CYS A 107 2.22 1.92 -7.87
N LEU A 108 1.77 3.11 -8.26
CA LEU A 108 1.13 3.37 -9.55
C LEU A 108 2.14 3.71 -10.67
N SER A 109 3.42 3.90 -10.34
CA SER A 109 4.49 4.36 -11.23
C SER A 109 4.65 3.55 -12.54
N ARG A 110 4.47 2.22 -12.52
CA ARG A 110 4.77 1.36 -13.68
C ARG A 110 3.72 0.31 -14.07
N ARG A 111 2.66 0.08 -13.28
CA ARG A 111 1.75 -1.06 -13.49
C ARG A 111 0.29 -0.67 -13.34
N GLY A 112 -0.46 -0.70 -14.45
CA GLY A 112 -1.90 -0.46 -14.43
C GLY A 112 -2.68 -1.45 -13.55
N GLU A 113 -2.19 -2.69 -13.43
CA GLU A 113 -2.81 -3.74 -12.60
C GLU A 113 -2.74 -3.43 -11.09
N VAL A 114 -1.72 -2.71 -10.63
CA VAL A 114 -1.54 -2.40 -9.20
C VAL A 114 -2.64 -1.48 -8.68
N ARG A 115 -3.19 -0.62 -9.55
CA ARG A 115 -4.36 0.19 -9.20
C ARG A 115 -5.53 -0.67 -8.76
N GLY A 116 -5.81 -1.76 -9.47
CA GLY A 116 -6.87 -2.71 -9.11
C GLY A 116 -6.62 -3.37 -7.75
N TYR A 117 -5.37 -3.73 -7.46
CA TYR A 117 -4.99 -4.33 -6.18
C TYR A 117 -5.18 -3.35 -5.01
N LEU A 118 -4.76 -2.09 -5.20
CA LEU A 118 -4.92 -1.02 -4.21
C LEU A 118 -6.39 -0.72 -3.94
N VAL A 119 -7.20 -0.52 -4.99
CA VAL A 119 -8.65 -0.27 -4.86
C VAL A 119 -9.33 -1.41 -4.11
N TYR A 120 -9.04 -2.66 -4.49
CA TYR A 120 -9.58 -3.83 -3.81
C TYR A 120 -9.20 -3.86 -2.33
N ALA A 121 -7.92 -3.66 -2.01
CA ALA A 121 -7.44 -3.66 -0.62
C ALA A 121 -8.06 -2.52 0.20
N CYS A 122 -8.17 -1.31 -0.36
CA CYS A 122 -8.76 -0.17 0.34
C CYS A 122 -10.25 -0.38 0.62
N HIS A 123 -11.02 -0.96 -0.31
CA HIS A 123 -12.41 -1.29 -0.06
C HIS A 123 -12.58 -2.36 1.03
N GLN A 124 -11.80 -3.45 0.97
CA GLN A 124 -11.91 -4.56 1.93
C GLN A 124 -11.47 -4.17 3.35
N LEU A 125 -10.55 -3.20 3.46
CA LEU A 125 -9.98 -2.75 4.73
C LEU A 125 -10.55 -1.41 5.21
N HIS A 126 -11.47 -0.80 4.46
CA HIS A 126 -12.03 0.53 4.73
C HIS A 126 -10.96 1.63 4.90
N LEU A 127 -10.02 1.72 3.94
CA LEU A 127 -8.93 2.70 3.91
C LEU A 127 -9.33 3.90 3.03
N GLU A 128 -10.17 4.78 3.56
CA GLU A 128 -10.80 5.87 2.80
C GLU A 128 -9.79 6.91 2.28
N ASN A 129 -8.80 7.29 3.09
CA ASN A 129 -7.80 8.30 2.69
C ASN A 129 -6.88 7.78 1.59
N LEU A 130 -6.49 6.50 1.67
CA LEU A 130 -5.73 5.84 0.59
C LEU A 130 -6.60 5.63 -0.65
N LEU A 131 -7.88 5.29 -0.50
CA LEU A 131 -8.79 5.12 -1.64
C LEU A 131 -8.96 6.42 -2.42
N GLU A 132 -9.13 7.55 -1.73
CA GLU A 132 -9.22 8.88 -2.35
C GLU A 132 -7.98 9.14 -3.23
N LEU A 133 -6.78 8.96 -2.69
CA LEU A 133 -5.52 9.16 -3.44
C LEU A 133 -5.33 8.21 -4.63
N VAL A 134 -5.85 6.99 -4.56
CA VAL A 134 -5.74 6.00 -5.65
C VAL A 134 -6.73 6.29 -6.78
N THR A 135 -7.86 6.92 -6.45
CA THR A 135 -8.94 7.25 -7.38
C THR A 135 -8.85 8.67 -7.93
N ASP A 136 -8.09 9.55 -7.29
CA ASP A 136 -7.81 10.89 -7.79
C ASP A 136 -6.99 10.80 -9.09
N GLU A 137 -7.62 11.17 -10.21
CA GLU A 137 -7.04 11.14 -11.56
C GLU A 137 -6.25 12.41 -11.87
N ASN A 138 -5.27 12.75 -11.03
CA ASN A 138 -4.41 13.90 -11.29
C ASN A 138 -3.18 13.53 -12.14
#